data_AF-A0A9P3EMA6-F1
#
_entry.id   AF-A0A9P3EMA6-F1
#
_cell.length_a   1.000
_cell.length_b   1.000
_cell.length_c   1.000
_cell.angle_alpha   90.00
_cell.angle_beta   90.00
_cell.angle_gamma   90.00
#
_symmetry.space_group_name_H-M   'P 1'
#
loop_
_entity.id
_entity.type
_entity.pdbx_description
1 polymer ?
#
loop_
_entity_poly.entity_id
_entity_poly.type
_entity_poly.pdbx_seq_one_letter_code
_entity_poly.pdbx_strand_id
1 'polypeptide(L)' 'MNTTTTDRPLPRSYMPEEEKIGMTQNAIYLCESVEAKAAGDEETSWAWLALANLTESSMSMLKSVCGDEFLKSKGFNI' A
#
# COMPACT_ATOMS: atom_id res chain seq x y z
N MET A 1 -26.83 -13.16 -2.95
CA MET A 1 -26.03 -11.97 -2.60
C MET A 1 -24.60 -12.45 -2.43
N ASN A 2 -23.72 -12.06 -3.34
CA ASN A 2 -22.35 -12.55 -3.49
C ASN A 2 -21.38 -11.48 -2.98
N THR A 3 -21.02 -11.56 -1.70
CA THR A 3 -19.96 -10.74 -1.09
C THR A 3 -18.62 -11.44 -1.27
N THR A 4 -17.99 -11.28 -2.43
CA THR A 4 -16.58 -11.63 -2.59
C THR A 4 -15.75 -10.39 -2.27
N THR A 5 -15.78 -9.96 -1.00
CA THR A 5 -14.78 -9.01 -0.49
C THR A 5 -13.55 -9.82 -0.19
N THR A 6 -12.49 -9.62 -0.98
CA THR A 6 -11.17 -10.22 -0.81
C THR A 6 -10.68 -10.05 0.64
N ASP A 7 -10.84 -11.10 1.44
CA ASP A 7 -10.32 -11.29 2.79
C ASP A 7 -8.79 -11.47 2.72
N ARG A 8 -8.08 -10.45 2.24
CA ARG A 8 -6.63 -10.39 2.46
C ARG A 8 -6.42 -9.70 3.81
N PRO A 9 -5.76 -10.35 4.78
CA PRO A 9 -5.45 -9.70 6.03
C PRO A 9 -4.64 -8.43 5.75
N LEU A 10 -4.94 -7.36 6.49
CA LEU A 10 -4.16 -6.12 6.40
C LEU A 10 -2.68 -6.44 6.64
N PRO A 11 -1.74 -5.80 5.92
CA PRO A 11 -0.33 -5.99 6.15
C PRO A 11 0.05 -5.64 7.59
N ARG A 12 1.23 -6.07 8.04
CA ARG A 12 1.73 -5.73 9.37
C ARG A 12 1.75 -4.20 9.54
N SER A 13 1.14 -3.72 10.61
CA SER A 13 1.16 -2.31 10.96
C SER A 13 2.47 -1.95 11.65
N TYR A 14 3.07 -0.85 11.23
CA TYR A 14 4.29 -0.24 11.75
C TYR A 14 4.01 1.09 12.48
N MET A 15 2.94 1.80 12.11
CA MET A 15 2.53 3.02 12.81
C MET A 15 1.77 2.72 14.11
N PRO A 16 2.05 3.44 15.21
CA PRO A 16 1.24 3.36 16.43
C PRO A 16 -0.16 3.92 16.19
N GLU A 17 -1.16 3.43 16.92
CA GLU A 17 -2.57 3.80 16.71
C GLU A 17 -2.84 5.29 17.00
N GLU A 18 -2.11 5.88 17.93
CA GLU A 18 -2.23 7.29 18.31
C GLU A 18 -1.83 8.25 17.18
N GLU A 19 -0.86 7.88 16.34
CA GLU A 19 -0.45 8.69 15.19
C GLU A 19 -1.45 8.64 14.04
N LYS A 20 -2.32 7.63 14.01
CA LYS A 20 -3.36 7.48 12.97
C LYS A 20 -4.59 8.35 13.23
N ILE A 21 -4.74 8.90 14.43
CA ILE A 21 -5.92 9.67 14.83
C ILE A 21 -6.05 10.92 13.96
N GLY A 22 -7.20 11.06 13.30
CA GLY A 22 -7.50 12.20 12.42
C GLY A 22 -6.90 12.10 11.02
N MET A 23 -6.15 11.04 10.71
CA MET A 23 -5.66 10.77 9.36
C MET A 23 -6.76 10.13 8.49
N THR A 24 -6.70 10.39 7.19
CA THR A 24 -7.52 9.63 6.24
C THR A 24 -6.97 8.22 6.07
N GLN A 25 -7.81 7.26 5.70
CA GLN A 25 -7.37 5.88 5.46
C GLN A 25 -6.24 5.79 4.42
N ASN A 26 -6.32 6.62 3.37
CA ASN A 26 -5.28 6.68 2.35
C ASN A 26 -3.95 7.21 2.89
N ALA A 27 -4.01 8.23 3.76
CA ALA A 27 -2.82 8.75 4.42
C ALA A 27 -2.18 7.70 5.34
N ILE A 28 -3.00 6.92 6.06
CA ILE A 28 -2.51 5.81 6.88
C ILE A 28 -1.78 4.78 6.01
N TYR A 29 -2.36 4.36 4.88
CA TYR A 29 -1.69 3.38 3.98
C TYR A 29 -0.36 3.90 3.43
N LEU A 30 -0.29 5.19 3.06
CA LEU A 30 0.96 5.79 2.59
C LEU A 30 2.01 5.87 3.70
N CYS A 31 1.63 6.26 4.92
CA CYS A 31 2.56 6.35 6.04
C CYS A 31 3.01 4.98 6.52
N GLU A 32 2.11 4.00 6.63
CA GLU A 32 2.46 2.60 6.94
C GLU A 32 3.43 2.01 5.90
N SER A 33 3.25 2.34 4.62
CA SER A 33 4.21 1.98 3.57
C SER A 33 5.60 2.58 3.83
N VAL A 34 5.67 3.82 4.29
CA VAL A 34 6.94 4.51 4.58
C VAL A 34 7.61 3.93 5.83
N GLU A 35 6.86 3.70 6.90
CA GLU A 35 7.36 3.13 8.15
C GLU A 35 7.85 1.69 7.97
N ALA A 36 7.12 0.86 7.22
CA ALA A 36 7.57 -0.48 6.86
C ALA A 36 8.91 -0.45 6.11
N LYS A 37 9.07 0.49 5.16
CA LYS A 37 10.34 0.69 4.45
C LYS A 37 11.46 1.14 5.39
N ALA A 38 11.18 2.05 6.31
CA ALA A 38 12.14 2.53 7.30
C ALA A 38 12.61 1.40 8.23
N ALA A 39 11.73 0.45 8.55
CA ALA A 39 12.03 -0.77 9.29
C ALA A 39 12.76 -1.85 8.46
N GLY A 40 12.99 -1.62 7.15
CA GLY A 40 13.62 -2.57 6.23
C GLY A 40 12.70 -3.66 5.70
N ASP A 41 11.39 -3.57 5.95
CA ASP A 41 10.38 -4.49 5.47
C ASP A 41 9.78 -3.98 4.15
N GLU A 42 10.52 -4.22 3.07
CA GLU A 42 10.10 -3.81 1.73
C GLU A 42 8.82 -4.53 1.27
N GLU A 43 8.61 -5.77 1.68
CA GLU A 43 7.41 -6.53 1.31
C GLU A 43 6.14 -5.87 1.88
N THR A 44 6.15 -5.56 3.17
CA THR A 44 5.03 -4.87 3.83
C THR A 44 4.88 -3.45 3.30
N SER A 45 5.98 -2.77 2.97
CA SER A 45 5.95 -1.44 2.34
C SER A 45 5.15 -1.47 1.03
N TRP A 46 5.49 -2.38 0.13
CA TRP A 46 4.78 -2.51 -1.15
C TRP A 46 3.32 -2.95 -0.95
N ALA A 47 3.04 -3.82 0.02
CA ALA A 47 1.69 -4.26 0.32
C ALA A 47 0.79 -3.10 0.80
N TRP A 48 1.30 -2.22 1.66
CA TRP A 48 0.59 -1.01 2.06
C TRP A 48 0.40 -0.03 0.91
N LEU A 49 1.43 0.16 0.09
CA LEU A 49 1.36 1.05 -1.07
C LEU A 49 0.34 0.58 -2.12
N ALA A 50 0.20 -0.74 -2.30
CA ALA A 50 -0.79 -1.33 -3.20
C ALA A 50 -2.25 -1.13 -2.74
N LEU A 51 -2.47 -0.91 -1.43
CA LEU A 51 -3.78 -0.57 -0.87
C LEU A 51 -4.07 0.94 -0.95
N ALA A 52 -3.05 1.77 -1.13
CA ALA A 52 -3.20 3.21 -1.24
C ALA A 52 -3.90 3.60 -2.56
N ASN A 53 -4.79 4.58 -2.46
CA ASN A 53 -5.38 5.25 -3.61
C ASN A 53 -4.36 6.23 -4.20
N LEU A 54 -3.52 5.73 -5.11
CA LEU A 54 -2.52 6.52 -5.82
C LEU A 54 -3.14 7.26 -7.01
N THR A 55 -2.64 8.47 -7.29
CA THR A 55 -3.04 9.21 -8.48
C THR A 55 -2.54 8.51 -9.75
N GLU A 56 -3.20 8.72 -10.89
CA GLU A 56 -2.76 8.17 -12.19
C GLU A 56 -1.33 8.57 -12.54
N SER A 57 -0.92 9.79 -12.18
CA SER A 57 0.45 10.28 -12.34
C SER A 57 1.44 9.47 -11.50
N SER A 58 1.11 9.21 -10.23
CA SER A 58 1.92 8.36 -9.34
C SER A 58 2.03 6.94 -9.87
N MET A 59 0.92 6.37 -10.36
CA MET A 59 0.90 5.04 -10.97
C MET A 59 1.74 4.97 -12.24
N SER A 60 1.65 5.98 -13.12
CA SER A 60 2.46 6.05 -14.34
C SER A 60 3.95 6.12 -14.02
N MET A 61 4.33 6.89 -12.98
CA MET A 61 5.71 6.94 -12.51
C MET A 61 6.20 5.59 -11.99
N LEU A 62 5.41 4.92 -11.15
CA LEU A 62 5.73 3.59 -10.64
C LEU A 62 5.88 2.56 -11.76
N LYS A 63 4.97 2.56 -12.73
CA LYS A 63 5.05 1.68 -13.92
C LYS A 63 6.33 1.93 -14.71
N SER A 64 6.71 3.20 -14.90
CA SER A 64 7.94 3.54 -15.63
C SER A 64 9.22 3.10 -14.92
N VAL A 65 9.25 3.08 -13.59
CA VAL A 65 10.45 2.74 -12.82
C VAL A 65 10.55 1.24 -12.54
N CYS A 66 9.43 0.60 -12.18
CA CYS A 66 9.41 -0.79 -11.71
C CYS A 66 8.96 -1.80 -12.79
N GLY A 67 8.19 -1.34 -13.78
CA GLY A 67 7.54 -2.19 -14.76
C GLY A 67 6.24 -2.85 -14.26
N ASP A 68 5.36 -3.17 -15.21
CA ASP A 68 4.01 -3.67 -14.91
C ASP A 68 4.03 -5.03 -14.18
N GLU A 69 4.87 -5.97 -14.63
CA GLU A 69 4.92 -7.32 -14.04
C GLU A 69 5.39 -7.29 -12.58
N PHE A 70 6.32 -6.38 -12.23
CA PHE A 70 6.74 -6.19 -10.85
C PHE A 70 5.57 -5.67 -10.00
N LEU A 71 4.85 -4.65 -10.46
CA LEU A 71 3.74 -4.07 -9.72
C LEU A 71 2.58 -5.06 -9.52
N LYS A 72 2.27 -5.88 -10.54
CA LYS A 72 1.30 -6.98 -10.40
C LYS A 72 1.74 -7.98 -9.34
N SER A 73 3.02 -8.35 -9.31
CA SER A 73 3.56 -9.26 -8.28
C SER A 73 3.44 -8.69 -6.85
N LYS A 74 3.42 -7.36 -6.72
CA LYS A 74 3.22 -6.65 -5.45
C LYS A 74 1.76 -6.37 -5.11
N GLY A 75 0.83 -6.82 -5.95
CA GLY A 75 -0.61 -6.74 -5.69
C GLY A 75 -1.29 -5.46 -6.15
N PHE A 76 -0.61 -4.61 -6.94
CA PHE A 76 -1.25 -3.48 -7.60
C PHE A 76 -2.23 -3.98 -8.68
N ASN A 77 -3.42 -3.40 -8.70
CA ASN A 77 -4.43 -3.67 -9.73
C ASN A 77 -4.27 -2.66 -10.87
N ILE A 78 -3.56 -3.03 -11.93
CA ILE A 78 -3.06 -2.13 -12.98
C ILE A 78 -3.30 -2.57 -14.42
#